data_AF-A0A5A7W827-F1
#
_entry.id   AF-A0A5A7W827-F1
#
_cell.length_a   1.000
_cell.length_b   1.000
_cell.length_c   1.000
_cell.angle_alpha   90.00
_cell.angle_beta   90.00
_cell.angle_gamma   90.00
#
_symmetry.space_group_name_H-M   'P 1'
#
loop_
_entity.id
_entity.type
_entity.pdbx_description
1 polymer ?
#
loop_
_entity_poly.entity_id
_entity_poly.type
_entity_poly.pdbx_seq_one_letter_code
_entity_poly.pdbx_strand_id
1 'polypeptide(L)'
;MIHPAAKFQFERAIKEYARWIAIGENERSPAPGWWWGSAFPLRDEPDVLPTDWSAPMGLPDGARYADAAGLFLAALAGQHFQPWPEDFPQRYRPIPATDTAVST
;
A
#
# COMPACT_ATOMS: atom_id res chain seq x y z
N MET A 1 2.01 -12.34 20.30
CA MET A 1 0.54 -12.15 20.28
C MET A 1 0.24 -10.74 19.82
N ILE A 2 -0.26 -10.62 18.59
CA ILE A 2 -0.58 -9.34 17.96
C ILE A 2 -1.89 -8.79 18.53
N HIS A 3 -1.92 -7.50 18.87
CA HIS A 3 -3.12 -6.84 19.35
C HIS A 3 -4.23 -6.82 18.27
N PRO A 4 -5.51 -7.09 18.59
CA PRO A 4 -6.59 -7.15 17.59
C PRO A 4 -6.71 -5.92 16.69
N ALA A 5 -6.56 -4.72 17.27
CA ALA A 5 -6.59 -3.48 16.48
C ALA A 5 -5.41 -3.41 15.48
N ALA A 6 -4.22 -3.88 15.86
CA ALA A 6 -3.06 -3.91 14.95
C ALA A 6 -3.31 -4.89 13.80
N LYS A 7 -3.90 -6.06 14.10
CA LYS A 7 -4.31 -7.04 13.09
C LYS A 7 -5.32 -6.45 12.09
N PHE A 8 -6.33 -5.73 12.56
CA PHE A 8 -7.30 -5.05 11.70
C PHE A 8 -6.66 -3.98 10.81
N GLN A 9 -5.79 -3.14 11.38
CA GLN A 9 -5.08 -2.12 10.59
C GLN A 9 -4.17 -2.74 9.53
N PHE A 10 -3.51 -3.85 9.86
CA PHE A 10 -2.67 -4.58 8.93
C PHE A 10 -3.47 -5.21 7.78
N GLU A 11 -4.63 -5.82 8.07
CA GLU A 11 -5.53 -6.32 7.04
C GLU A 11 -5.95 -5.23 6.05
N ARG A 12 -6.25 -4.03 6.55
CA ARG A 12 -6.56 -2.88 5.69
C ARG A 12 -5.38 -2.50 4.80
N ALA A 13 -4.18 -2.44 5.36
CA ALA A 13 -2.96 -2.15 4.60
C ALA A 13 -2.68 -3.21 3.52
N ILE A 14 -2.94 -4.49 3.78
CA ILE A 14 -2.82 -5.56 2.78
C ILE A 14 -3.76 -5.33 1.60
N LYS A 15 -5.02 -4.97 1.87
CA LYS A 15 -6.01 -4.67 0.81
C LYS A 15 -5.61 -3.44 0.00
N GLU A 16 -5.07 -2.42 0.66
CA GLU A 16 -4.53 -1.23 -0.02
C GLU A 16 -3.32 -1.56 -0.88
N TYR A 17 -2.37 -2.35 -0.35
CA TYR A 17 -1.18 -2.78 -1.08
C TYR A 17 -1.54 -3.59 -2.32
N ALA A 18 -2.45 -4.56 -2.20
CA ALA A 18 -2.91 -5.36 -3.34
C ALA A 18 -3.52 -4.48 -4.45
N ARG A 19 -4.32 -3.47 -4.09
CA ARG A 19 -4.87 -2.49 -5.05
C ARG A 19 -3.78 -1.60 -5.64
N TRP A 20 -2.81 -1.20 -4.83
CA TRP A 20 -1.68 -0.38 -5.25
C TRP A 20 -0.78 -1.12 -6.25
N ILE A 21 -0.40 -2.36 -5.97
CA ILE A 21 0.44 -3.15 -6.88
C ILE A 21 -0.25 -3.55 -8.18
N ALA A 22 -1.59 -3.53 -8.21
CA ALA A 22 -2.36 -3.78 -9.43
C ALA A 22 -2.28 -2.61 -10.43
N ILE A 23 -1.96 -1.39 -9.98
CA ILE A 23 -1.76 -0.23 -10.86
C ILE A 23 -0.38 -0.32 -11.51
N GLY A 24 -0.27 -0.06 -12.82
CA GLY A 24 1.04 -0.01 -13.49
C GLY A 24 1.97 1.04 -12.88
N GLU A 25 3.26 0.76 -12.80
CA GLU A 25 4.26 1.60 -12.09
C GLU A 25 4.21 3.09 -12.50
N ASN A 26 4.01 3.37 -13.78
CA ASN A 26 3.94 4.75 -14.32
C ASN A 26 2.69 5.52 -13.87
N GLU A 27 1.62 4.82 -13.52
CA GLU A 27 0.33 5.39 -13.11
C GLU A 27 0.12 5.33 -11.60
N ARG A 28 0.93 4.53 -10.91
CA ARG A 28 0.82 4.27 -9.48
C ARG A 28 1.39 5.43 -8.66
N SER A 29 0.66 5.82 -7.62
CA SER A 29 1.17 6.81 -6.67
C SER A 29 2.40 6.29 -5.92
N PRO A 30 3.20 7.18 -5.29
CA PRO A 30 4.20 6.74 -4.31
C PRO A 30 3.55 5.93 -3.18
N ALA A 31 4.32 5.11 -2.45
CA ALA A 31 3.77 4.34 -1.34
C ALA A 31 3.27 5.29 -0.24
N PRO A 32 2.10 5.03 0.35
CA PRO A 32 1.55 5.92 1.37
C PRO A 32 2.24 5.77 2.72
N GLY A 33 2.51 6.91 3.36
CA GLY A 33 3.19 6.95 4.66
C GLY A 33 2.49 6.20 5.79
N TRP A 34 1.16 6.11 5.73
CA TRP A 34 0.36 5.46 6.77
C TRP A 34 0.60 3.94 6.85
N TRP A 35 1.22 3.32 5.84
CA TRP A 35 1.64 1.92 5.93
C TRP A 35 2.77 1.70 6.94
N TRP A 36 3.60 2.72 7.21
CA TRP A 36 4.68 2.61 8.19
C TRP A 36 4.14 2.20 9.57
N GLY A 37 3.05 2.83 10.02
CA GLY A 37 2.45 2.55 11.33
C GLY A 37 1.90 1.12 11.46
N SER A 38 1.46 0.51 10.37
CA SER A 38 0.99 -0.88 10.34
C SER A 38 2.13 -1.89 10.21
N ALA A 39 3.18 -1.55 9.45
CA ALA A 39 4.29 -2.45 9.14
C ALA A 39 5.34 -2.51 10.26
N PHE A 40 5.73 -1.34 10.78
CA PHE A 40 6.89 -1.22 11.68
C PHE A 40 6.77 -2.07 12.95
N PRO A 41 5.60 -2.19 13.62
CA PRO A 41 5.46 -3.07 14.78
C PRO A 41 5.57 -4.56 14.46
N LEU A 42 5.36 -4.95 13.20
CA LEU A 42 5.29 -6.35 12.76
C LEU A 42 6.54 -6.80 11.98
N ARG A 43 7.52 -5.92 11.78
CA ARG A 43 8.72 -6.19 10.98
C ARG A 43 9.55 -7.39 11.46
N ASP A 44 9.45 -7.71 12.75
CA ASP A 44 10.16 -8.80 13.41
C ASP A 44 9.19 -9.89 13.91
N GLU A 45 7.90 -9.83 13.55
CA GLU A 45 6.86 -10.74 14.06
C GLU A 45 6.93 -12.10 13.35
N PRO A 46 7.29 -13.19 14.06
CA PRO A 46 7.52 -14.49 13.45
C PRO A 46 6.23 -15.29 13.19
N ASP A 47 5.10 -14.85 13.74
CA ASP A 47 3.81 -15.52 13.57
C ASP A 47 3.46 -15.68 12.08
N VAL A 48 2.83 -16.80 11.74
CA VAL A 48 2.41 -17.11 10.37
C VAL A 48 1.27 -16.18 9.95
N LEU A 49 1.40 -15.62 8.76
CA LEU A 49 0.38 -14.82 8.11
C LEU A 49 -0.76 -15.74 7.61
N PRO A 50 -2.03 -15.39 7.82
CA PRO A 50 -3.14 -16.11 7.22
C PRO A 50 -3.00 -16.23 5.68
N THR A 51 -3.31 -17.40 5.11
CA THR A 51 -3.19 -17.65 3.66
C THR A 51 -3.96 -16.61 2.83
N ASP A 52 -5.19 -16.28 3.24
CA ASP A 52 -6.03 -15.28 2.57
C ASP A 52 -5.39 -13.88 2.51
N TRP A 53 -4.40 -13.63 3.35
CA TRP A 53 -3.65 -12.37 3.40
C TRP A 53 -2.36 -12.46 2.60
N SER A 54 -1.72 -13.63 2.55
CA SER A 54 -0.50 -13.84 1.75
C SER A 54 -0.75 -13.74 0.24
N ALA A 55 -1.83 -14.35 -0.26
CA ALA A 55 -2.09 -14.46 -1.69
C ALA A 55 -2.24 -13.09 -2.41
N PRO A 56 -2.99 -12.10 -1.88
CA PRO A 56 -3.08 -10.76 -2.49
C PRO A 56 -1.76 -10.01 -2.61
N MET A 57 -0.74 -10.41 -1.84
CA MET A 57 0.60 -9.81 -1.87
C MET A 57 1.61 -10.63 -2.68
N GLY A 58 1.18 -11.76 -3.26
CA GLY A 58 2.08 -12.68 -3.96
C GLY A 58 3.06 -13.41 -3.04
N LEU A 59 2.75 -13.50 -1.74
CA LEU A 59 3.55 -14.25 -0.78
C LEU A 59 3.16 -15.73 -0.79
N PRO A 60 4.12 -16.65 -0.54
CA PRO A 60 3.82 -18.06 -0.46
C PRO A 60 3.02 -18.41 0.81
N ASP A 61 2.34 -19.55 0.78
CA ASP A 61 1.75 -20.15 1.97
C ASP A 61 2.79 -20.34 3.08
N GLY A 62 2.43 -19.98 4.30
CA GLY A 62 3.35 -20.04 5.45
C GLY A 62 4.28 -18.83 5.60
N ALA A 63 4.14 -17.80 4.75
CA ALA A 63 4.78 -16.51 4.98
C ALA A 63 4.43 -15.94 6.36
N ARG A 64 5.31 -15.11 6.92
CA ARG A 64 5.17 -14.51 8.24
C ARG A 64 4.64 -13.08 8.14
N TYR A 65 4.16 -12.54 9.27
CA TYR A 65 3.85 -11.11 9.36
C TYR A 65 5.07 -10.24 9.02
N ALA A 66 6.28 -10.66 9.43
CA ALA A 66 7.53 -10.00 9.07
C ALA A 66 7.74 -9.90 7.55
N ASP A 67 7.42 -10.95 6.78
CA ASP A 67 7.59 -10.95 5.31
C ASP A 67 6.65 -9.92 4.66
N ALA A 68 5.39 -9.89 5.09
CA ALA A 68 4.40 -8.92 4.62
C ALA A 68 4.74 -7.48 5.03
N ALA A 69 5.17 -7.27 6.28
CA ALA A 69 5.62 -5.96 6.75
C ALA A 69 6.85 -5.48 5.95
N GLY A 70 7.74 -6.40 5.58
CA GLY A 70 8.89 -6.15 4.72
C GLY A 70 8.50 -5.54 3.37
N LEU A 71 7.42 -6.02 2.74
CA LEU A 71 6.92 -5.45 1.48
C LEU A 71 6.53 -3.97 1.62
N PHE A 72 5.85 -3.61 2.71
CA PHE A 72 5.42 -2.23 2.95
C PHE A 72 6.61 -1.31 3.24
N LEU A 73 7.55 -1.78 4.07
CA LEU A 73 8.75 -1.02 4.40
C LEU A 73 9.66 -0.84 3.18
N ALA A 74 9.79 -1.88 2.34
CA ALA A 74 10.53 -1.81 1.09
C ALA A 74 9.88 -0.82 0.10
N ALA A 75 8.55 -0.79 0.01
CA ALA A 75 7.85 0.16 -0.85
C ALA A 75 8.06 1.63 -0.43
N LEU A 76 8.27 1.88 0.87
CA LEU A 76 8.56 3.20 1.42
C LEU A 76 10.05 3.59 1.35
N ALA A 77 10.94 2.61 1.18
CA ALA A 77 12.38 2.83 1.26
C ALA A 77 12.88 3.75 0.13
N GLY A 78 13.65 4.78 0.48
CA GLY A 78 14.24 5.72 -0.48
C GLY A 78 13.27 6.74 -1.08
N GLN A 79 11.98 6.71 -0.71
CA GLN A 79 10.99 7.67 -1.15
C GLN A 79 11.05 8.98 -0.33
N HIS A 80 10.92 10.13 -0.99
CA HIS A 80 11.01 11.45 -0.34
C HIS A 80 9.67 12.23 -0.27
N PHE A 81 8.60 11.74 -0.91
CA PHE A 81 7.30 12.40 -0.99
C PHE A 81 6.18 11.39 -0.79
N GLN A 82 5.10 11.75 -0.10
CA GLN A 82 3.95 10.87 0.11
C GLN A 82 2.78 11.26 -0.81
N PRO A 83 1.94 10.29 -1.22
CA PRO A 83 0.68 10.63 -1.89
C PRO A 83 -0.27 11.35 -0.94
N TRP A 84 -1.12 12.20 -1.49
CA TRP A 84 -2.32 12.63 -0.78
C TRP A 84 -3.29 11.45 -0.66
N PRO A 85 -4.05 11.34 0.45
CA PRO A 85 -5.07 10.31 0.60
C PRO A 85 -6.05 10.22 -0.58
N GLU A 86 -6.39 11.36 -1.19
CA GLU A 86 -7.36 11.44 -2.30
C GLU A 86 -6.84 10.83 -3.61
N ASP A 87 -5.53 10.86 -3.82
CA ASP A 87 -4.91 10.39 -5.07
C ASP A 87 -4.66 8.88 -5.04
N PHE A 88 -4.36 8.32 -3.87
CA PHE A 88 -4.05 6.90 -3.74
C PHE A 88 -5.20 5.99 -4.26
N PRO A 89 -4.90 4.92 -5.04
CA PRO A 89 -3.59 4.37 -5.36
C PRO A 89 -2.94 4.88 -6.66
N GLN A 90 -3.58 5.82 -7.37
CA GLN A 90 -3.11 6.33 -8.66
C GLN A 90 -2.44 7.70 -8.49
N ARG A 91 -1.60 8.11 -9.43
CA ARG A 91 -1.12 9.49 -9.42
C ARG A 91 -2.26 10.42 -9.80
N TYR A 92 -2.32 11.59 -9.17
CA TYR A 92 -3.17 12.67 -9.66
C TYR A 92 -2.87 12.92 -11.14
N ARG A 93 -3.88 12.78 -11.98
CA ARG A 93 -3.85 13.23 -13.37
C ARG A 93 -4.84 14.39 -13.47
N PRO A 94 -4.37 15.65 -13.60
CA PRO A 94 -5.28 16.74 -13.90
C PRO A 94 -6.01 16.40 -15.20
N ILE A 95 -7.34 16.52 -15.19
CA ILE A 95 -8.10 16.49 -16.43
C ILE A 95 -7.58 17.69 -17.24
N PRO A 96 -7.04 17.51 -18.46
CA PRO A 96 -6.60 18.65 -19.25
C PRO A 96 -7.81 19.58 -19.40
N ALA A 97 -7.64 20.85 -19.01
CA ALA A 97 -8.69 21.83 -19.17
C ALA A 97 -9.11 21.82 -20.64
N THR A 98 -10.36 21.45 -20.91
CA THR A 98 -10.95 21.70 -22.22
C THR A 98 -10.95 23.21 -22.37
N ASP A 99 -10.00 23.73 -23.13
CA ASP A 99 -9.94 25.13 -23.52
C ASP A 99 -11.20 25.40 -24.34
N THR A 100 -12.28 25.75 -23.62
CA THR A 100 -13.56 26.07 -24.22
C THR A 100 -13.43 27.51 -24.67
N ALA A 101 -12.65 27.72 -25.73
CA ALA A 101 -12.66 28.93 -26.50
C ALA A 101 -14.04 29.02 -27.18
N VAL A 102 -15.02 29.56 -26.45
CA VAL A 102 -16.23 30.08 -27.08
C VAL A 102 -15.84 31.41 -27.71
N SER A 103 -15.39 31.35 -28.96
CA SER A 103 -15.43 32.51 -29.85
C SER A 103 -16.82 32.56 -30.49
N THR A 104 -17.65 33.51 -30.07
CA THR A 104 -18.60 34.25 -30.93
C THR A 104 -18.97 35.54 -30.20
#